data_AF-A0A965UXL5-F1
#
_entry.id   AF-A0A965UXL5-F1
#
_cell.length_a   1.000
_cell.length_b   1.000
_cell.length_c   1.000
_cell.angle_alpha   90.00
_cell.angle_beta   90.00
_cell.angle_gamma   90.00
#
_symmetry.space_group_name_H-M   'P 1'
#
loop_
_entity.id
_entity.type
_entity.pdbx_description
1 polymer ?
#
loop_
_entity_poly.entity_id
_entity_poly.type
_entity_poly.pdbx_seq_one_letter_code
_entity_poly.pdbx_strand_id
1 'polypeptide(L)'
;PILHGHELQKGIAAPVNPARGAFLKTLHTIAVGHSHRTSTHVEPDMFGREVAVWSVGCLCAPNPEYNRFAKSNHGFAFVSLATDGQFDFENYRISQDWKVRTA
;
A
#
# COMPACT_ATOMS: atom_id res chain seq x y z
N PRO A 1 -4.55 3.73 -10.26
CA PRO A 1 -5.38 2.50 -10.17
C PRO A 1 -5.34 1.90 -8.76
N ILE A 2 -6.43 1.27 -8.32
CA ILE A 2 -6.49 0.53 -7.05
C ILE A 2 -6.64 -0.95 -7.37
N LEU A 3 -5.71 -1.77 -6.92
CA LEU A 3 -5.73 -3.23 -7.11
C LEU A 3 -5.89 -3.92 -5.76
N HIS A 4 -6.46 -5.12 -5.71
CA HIS A 4 -6.45 -5.88 -4.47
C HIS A 4 -5.02 -6.27 -4.11
N GLY A 5 -4.17 -6.64 -5.08
CA GLY A 5 -2.79 -7.10 -4.92
C GLY A 5 -2.61 -8.59 -5.24
N HIS A 6 -3.68 -9.40 -5.24
CA HIS A 6 -3.62 -10.81 -5.63
C HIS A 6 -3.60 -11.00 -7.16
N GLU A 7 -4.06 -9.98 -7.89
CA GLU A 7 -4.08 -9.90 -9.35
C GLU A 7 -2.68 -9.73 -9.92
N LEU A 8 -1.73 -9.23 -9.11
CA LEU A 8 -0.34 -9.08 -9.49
C LEU A 8 0.35 -10.44 -9.48
N GLN A 9 1.13 -10.71 -10.54
CA GLN A 9 1.88 -11.96 -10.69
C GLN A 9 2.67 -12.30 -9.42
N LYS A 10 2.55 -13.54 -8.94
CA LYS A 10 3.25 -13.99 -7.73
C LYS A 10 4.74 -14.06 -8.00
N GLY A 11 5.54 -13.49 -7.09
CA GLY A 11 7.00 -13.55 -7.13
C GLY A 11 7.54 -14.75 -6.35
N ILE A 12 8.86 -14.92 -6.39
CA ILE A 12 9.58 -16.02 -5.69
C ILE A 12 9.58 -15.82 -4.16
N ALA A 13 9.49 -14.57 -3.69
CA ALA A 13 9.51 -14.24 -2.27
C ALA A 13 8.38 -13.26 -1.89
N ALA A 14 7.91 -13.36 -0.65
CA ALA A 14 6.99 -12.39 -0.08
C ALA A 14 7.71 -11.03 0.10
N PRO A 15 7.19 -9.94 -0.47
CA PRO A 15 7.89 -8.66 -0.41
C PRO A 15 7.91 -8.11 1.02
N VAL A 16 9.09 -7.68 1.47
CA VAL A 16 9.25 -7.02 2.78
C VAL A 16 8.53 -5.67 2.81
N ASN A 17 8.50 -4.97 1.67
CA ASN A 17 7.69 -3.77 1.43
C ASN A 17 6.70 -4.09 0.29
N PRO A 18 5.40 -4.28 0.60
CA PRO A 18 4.40 -4.60 -0.40
C PRO A 18 4.28 -3.56 -1.54
N ALA A 19 4.39 -2.27 -1.22
CA ALA A 19 4.35 -1.21 -2.23
C ALA A 19 5.50 -1.33 -3.23
N ARG A 20 6.73 -1.56 -2.75
CA ARG A 20 7.88 -1.82 -3.64
C ARG A 20 7.69 -3.09 -4.47
N GLY A 21 7.14 -4.15 -3.85
CA GLY A 21 6.83 -5.39 -4.57
C GLY A 21 5.79 -5.20 -5.67
N ALA A 22 4.81 -4.32 -5.46
CA ALA A 22 3.83 -3.95 -6.48
C ALA A 22 4.47 -3.08 -7.57
N PHE A 23 5.28 -2.09 -7.19
CA PHE A 23 6.02 -1.25 -8.12
C PHE A 23 6.89 -2.07 -9.09
N LEU A 24 7.67 -3.04 -8.60
CA LEU A 24 8.53 -3.87 -9.46
C LEU A 24 7.75 -4.71 -10.49
N LYS A 25 6.43 -4.86 -10.32
CA LYS A 25 5.55 -5.61 -11.23
C LYS A 25 4.79 -4.70 -12.19
N THR A 26 4.50 -3.47 -11.78
CA THR A 26 3.63 -2.56 -12.54
C THR A 26 4.37 -1.39 -13.16
N LEU A 27 5.50 -0.98 -12.58
CA LEU A 27 6.29 0.19 -12.97
C LEU A 27 5.44 1.46 -13.10
N HIS A 28 4.38 1.56 -12.30
CA HIS A 28 3.37 2.62 -12.40
C HIS A 28 2.79 2.95 -11.02
N THR A 29 2.35 4.20 -10.89
CA THR A 29 1.65 4.73 -9.72
C THR A 29 0.34 4.00 -9.47
N ILE A 30 0.26 3.27 -8.34
CA ILE A 30 -0.90 2.45 -7.97
C ILE A 30 -1.04 2.35 -6.44
N ALA A 31 -2.23 1.97 -5.98
CA ALA A 31 -2.44 1.53 -4.61
C ALA A 31 -2.85 0.05 -4.59
N VAL A 32 -2.36 -0.70 -3.60
CA VAL A 32 -2.68 -2.13 -3.42
C VAL A 32 -3.20 -2.45 -2.02
N GLY A 33 -4.14 -3.38 -1.95
CA GLY A 33 -4.57 -4.03 -0.70
C GLY A 33 -3.82 -5.33 -0.44
N HIS A 34 -4.54 -6.35 0.04
CA HIS A 34 -4.13 -7.76 0.17
C HIS A 34 -3.06 -8.08 1.23
N SER A 35 -1.98 -7.30 1.30
CA SER A 35 -0.89 -7.57 2.24
C SER A 35 -1.22 -7.14 3.68
N HIS A 36 -2.35 -6.43 3.87
CA HIS A 36 -2.85 -5.94 5.15
C HIS A 36 -1.79 -5.13 5.91
N ARG A 37 -0.91 -4.47 5.18
CA ARG A 37 0.27 -3.82 5.72
C ARG A 37 0.45 -2.50 4.99
N THR A 38 0.59 -1.44 5.76
CA THR A 38 0.87 -0.11 5.23
C THR A 38 2.31 -0.01 4.78
N SER A 39 2.54 0.46 3.56
CA SER A 39 3.87 0.82 3.05
C SER A 39 3.75 1.79 1.88
N THR A 40 4.83 2.53 1.65
CA THR A 40 4.94 3.50 0.56
C THR A 40 6.27 3.28 -0.16
N HIS A 41 6.27 3.43 -1.48
CA HIS A 41 7.46 3.40 -2.32
C HIS A 41 7.35 4.52 -3.36
N VAL A 42 8.33 5.41 -3.41
CA VAL A 42 8.37 6.53 -4.36
C VAL A 42 9.71 6.52 -5.06
N GLU A 43 9.69 6.51 -6.38
CA GLU A 43 10.89 6.68 -7.21
C GLU A 43 10.54 7.36 -8.54
N PRO A 44 11.49 8.10 -9.16
CA PRO A 44 11.27 8.64 -10.49
C PRO A 44 11.39 7.54 -11.56
N ASP A 45 10.62 7.69 -12.64
CA ASP A 45 10.84 6.93 -13.87
C ASP A 45 12.12 7.41 -14.60
N MET A 46 12.45 6.75 -15.72
CA MET A 46 13.62 7.10 -16.53
C MET A 46 13.59 8.52 -17.13
N PHE A 47 12.44 9.19 -17.11
CA PHE A 47 12.22 10.55 -17.60
C PHE A 47 12.05 11.55 -16.45
N GLY A 48 12.26 11.14 -15.20
CA GLY A 48 12.16 11.99 -14.02
C GLY A 48 10.73 12.24 -13.53
N ARG A 49 9.72 11.52 -14.05
CA ARG A 49 8.35 11.62 -13.54
C ARG A 49 8.20 10.78 -12.29
N GLU A 50 7.51 11.32 -11.29
CA GLU A 50 7.28 10.60 -10.05
C GLU A 50 6.39 9.37 -10.27
N VAL A 51 6.85 8.23 -9.76
CA VAL A 51 6.05 7.02 -9.57
C VAL A 51 5.89 6.77 -8.09
N ALA A 52 4.66 6.77 -7.60
CA ALA A 52 4.33 6.55 -6.21
C ALA A 52 3.41 5.35 -6.05
N VAL A 53 3.79 4.42 -5.17
CA VAL A 53 3.04 3.19 -4.92
C VAL A 53 2.76 3.06 -3.44
N TRP A 54 1.53 2.69 -3.11
CA TRP A 54 1.08 2.52 -1.74
C TRP A 54 0.53 1.12 -1.52
N SER A 55 0.76 0.57 -0.35
CA SER A 55 -0.07 -0.49 0.20
C SER A 55 -0.80 0.01 1.43
N VAL A 56 -2.06 -0.39 1.56
CA VAL A 56 -2.93 0.04 2.66
C VAL A 56 -3.00 -1.06 3.71
N GLY A 57 -3.06 -0.65 4.98
CA GLY A 57 -3.37 -1.53 6.11
C GLY A 57 -4.79 -2.10 6.02
N CYS A 58 -5.21 -2.83 7.04
CA CYS A 58 -6.58 -3.34 7.13
C CYS A 58 -7.33 -2.75 8.33
N LEU A 59 -8.64 -2.93 8.40
CA LEU A 59 -9.44 -2.65 9.61
C LEU A 59 -9.91 -3.95 10.29
N CYS A 60 -9.30 -5.08 9.95
CA CYS A 60 -9.55 -6.38 10.55
C CYS A 60 -8.42 -6.79 11.49
N ALA A 61 -8.61 -7.88 12.24
CA ALA A 61 -7.61 -8.40 13.16
C ALA A 61 -6.24 -8.59 12.45
N PRO A 62 -5.17 -7.94 12.93
CA PRO A 62 -3.86 -7.96 12.28
C PRO A 62 -3.14 -9.31 12.48
N ASN A 63 -3.58 -10.13 13.41
CA ASN A 63 -3.00 -11.42 13.79
C ASN A 63 -4.07 -12.52 13.88
N PRO A 64 -4.77 -12.84 12.78
CA PRO A 64 -5.81 -13.87 12.80
C PRO A 64 -5.19 -15.24 13.09
N GLU A 65 -5.98 -16.18 13.63
CA GLU A 65 -5.48 -17.49 14.09
C GLU A 65 -4.78 -18.31 12.99
N TYR A 66 -5.27 -18.20 11.75
CA TYR A 66 -4.69 -18.89 10.59
C TYR A 66 -3.39 -18.22 10.09
N ASN A 67 -3.03 -17.03 10.57
CA ASN A 67 -1.83 -16.29 10.17
C ASN A 67 -1.24 -15.47 11.34
N ARG A 68 -0.85 -16.16 12.41
CA ARG A 68 -0.32 -15.54 13.65
C ARG A 68 0.98 -14.76 13.47
N PHE A 69 1.77 -15.05 12.43
CA PHE A 69 3.03 -14.37 12.13
C PHE A 69 2.88 -13.26 11.08
N ALA A 70 1.64 -12.87 10.77
CA ALA A 70 1.36 -11.76 9.87
C ALA A 70 2.03 -10.47 10.37
N LYS A 71 2.61 -9.71 9.44
CA LYS A 71 3.14 -8.37 9.71
C LYS A 71 2.11 -7.29 9.39
N SER A 72 0.84 -7.59 9.63
CA SER A 72 -0.28 -6.71 9.30
C SER A 72 -0.39 -5.57 10.33
N ASN A 73 -0.97 -4.46 9.91
CA ASN A 73 -1.28 -3.35 10.78
C ASN A 73 -2.62 -2.73 10.42
N HIS A 74 -3.22 -2.05 11.39
CA HIS A 74 -4.40 -1.27 11.13
C HIS A 74 -4.07 -0.04 10.30
N GLY A 75 -4.90 0.27 9.29
CA GLY A 75 -4.71 1.42 8.41
C GLY A 75 -5.82 1.59 7.40
N PHE A 76 -5.89 2.79 6.84
CA PHE A 76 -6.82 3.21 5.79
C PHE A 76 -6.18 4.35 4.99
N ALA A 77 -6.77 4.76 3.89
CA ALA A 77 -6.27 5.86 3.08
C ALA A 77 -7.41 6.74 2.57
N PHE A 78 -7.11 8.01 2.32
CA PHE A 78 -7.97 8.92 1.58
C PHE A 78 -7.34 9.25 0.24
N VAL A 79 -8.20 9.41 -0.78
CA VAL A 79 -7.80 9.87 -2.11
C VAL A 79 -8.68 11.05 -2.47
N SER A 80 -8.06 12.22 -2.59
CA SER A 80 -8.72 13.44 -3.05
C SER A 80 -8.47 13.61 -4.54
N LEU A 81 -9.53 13.76 -5.32
CA LEU A 81 -9.45 13.94 -6.77
C LEU A 81 -9.75 15.40 -7.12
N ALA A 82 -8.83 16.04 -7.82
CA ALA A 82 -9.03 17.36 -8.38
C ALA A 82 -9.81 17.28 -9.72
N THR A 83 -10.41 18.39 -10.13
CA THR A 83 -11.22 18.46 -11.36
C THR A 83 -10.41 18.27 -12.64
N ASP A 84 -9.10 18.51 -12.58
CA ASP A 84 -8.16 18.34 -13.69
C ASP A 84 -7.57 16.93 -13.78
N GLY A 85 -8.02 16.02 -12.90
CA GLY A 85 -7.56 14.63 -12.85
C GLY A 85 -6.30 14.40 -12.01
N GLN A 86 -5.76 15.44 -11.36
CA GLN A 86 -4.74 15.25 -10.32
C GLN A 86 -5.34 14.62 -9.07
N PHE A 87 -4.48 14.02 -8.24
CA PHE A 87 -4.92 13.39 -7.01
C PHE A 87 -3.90 13.53 -5.89
N ASP A 88 -4.40 13.59 -4.67
CA ASP A 88 -3.61 13.47 -3.44
C ASP A 88 -3.96 12.15 -2.76
N PHE A 89 -2.93 11.40 -2.37
CA PHE A 89 -3.09 10.12 -1.67
C PHE A 89 -2.53 10.24 -0.26
N GLU A 90 -3.41 10.11 0.73
CA GLU A 90 -3.04 10.20 2.14
C GLU A 90 -3.16 8.82 2.79
N ASN A 91 -2.02 8.20 3.11
CA ASN A 91 -1.98 6.88 3.73
C ASN A 91 -1.87 6.99 5.25
N TYR A 92 -2.74 6.30 5.97
CA TYR A 92 -2.82 6.36 7.41
C TYR A 92 -2.66 4.97 8.03
N ARG A 93 -1.99 4.94 9.19
CA ARG A 93 -1.90 3.80 10.07
C ARG A 93 -2.54 4.13 11.41
N ILE A 94 -3.12 3.12 12.05
CA ILE A 94 -3.66 3.22 13.40
C ILE A 94 -2.68 2.49 14.33
N SER A 95 -2.13 3.19 15.30
CA SER A 95 -1.23 2.58 16.29
C SER A 95 -2.02 1.78 17.35
N GLN A 96 -1.30 1.00 18.16
CA GLN A 96 -1.93 0.15 19.19
C GLN A 96 -2.71 0.95 20.25
N ASP A 97 -2.38 2.24 20.44
CA ASP A 97 -3.11 3.19 21.28
C ASP A 97 -4.25 3.91 20.53
N TRP A 98 -4.73 3.36 19.41
CA TRP A 98 -5.85 3.86 18.59
C TRP A 98 -5.66 5.27 18.02
N LYS A 99 -4.41 5.73 17.93
CA LYS A 99 -4.09 7.01 17.28
C LYS A 99 -3.86 6.83 15.80
N VAL A 100 -4.50 7.68 15.00
CA VAL A 100 -4.25 7.79 13.57
C VAL A 100 -2.94 8.53 13.35
N ARG A 101 -2.08 7.99 12.49
CA ARG A 101 -0.78 8.58 12.11
C ARG A 101 -0.61 8.48 10.60
N THR A 102 0.00 9.49 9.99
CA THR A 102 0.45 9.41 8.60
C THR A 102 1.51 8.31 8.47
N ALA A 103 1.49 7.59 7.36
CA ALA A 103 2.26 6.36 7.14
C ALA A 103 3.25 6.45 5.98
#